data_AF-A0A7R9I6P2-F1
#
_entry.id   AF-A0A7R9I6P2-F1
#
_cell.length_a   1.000
_cell.length_b   1.000
_cell.length_c   1.000
_cell.angle_alpha   90.00
_cell.angle_beta   90.00
_cell.angle_gamma   90.00
#
_symmetry.space_group_name_H-M   'P 1'
#
loop_
_entity.id
_entity.type
_entity.pdbx_description
1 polymer ?
#
loop_
_entity_poly.entity_id
_entity_poly.type
_entity_poly.pdbx_seq_one_letter_code
_entity_poly.pdbx_strand_id
1 'polypeptide(L)'
;MKKNEGSDVTLTEVVMMTQDEEWVRLGKITTGTNIVDQELATCGVLYVTGEPLIRRSDDNVDALKKRLETYHKITKPLSDYYSLKGILYRIDAAKSASDVFNNIDKIFCAASAHKSYQDKMKI
;
A
#
# COMPACT_ATOMS: atom_id res chain seq x y z
N MET A 1 -29.65 36.99 13.45
CA MET A 1 -29.64 35.67 14.13
C MET A 1 -30.06 34.59 13.15
N LYS A 2 -29.13 33.97 12.42
CA LYS A 2 -29.41 32.76 11.63
C LYS A 2 -28.61 31.60 12.23
N LYS A 3 -29.32 30.52 12.56
CA LYS A 3 -28.88 29.40 13.37
C LYS A 3 -27.79 28.59 12.65
N ASN A 4 -26.84 28.09 13.43
CA ASN A 4 -25.78 27.18 13.01
C ASN A 4 -26.38 25.83 12.60
N GLU A 5 -26.04 25.33 11.42
CA GLU A 5 -26.23 23.92 11.03
C GLU A 5 -24.85 23.26 11.06
N GLY A 6 -24.63 22.43 12.08
CA GLY A 6 -23.41 21.67 12.25
C GLY A 6 -23.33 20.55 11.22
N SER A 7 -22.21 20.49 10.50
CA SER A 7 -21.86 19.34 9.66
C SER A 7 -21.71 18.11 10.55
N ASP A 8 -22.58 17.13 10.33
CA ASP A 8 -22.64 15.88 11.08
C ASP A 8 -21.37 15.05 10.81
N VAL A 9 -20.45 15.03 11.77
CA VAL A 9 -19.19 14.29 11.70
C VAL A 9 -19.45 12.82 12.02
N THR A 10 -19.51 11.97 10.99
CA THR A 10 -19.61 10.53 11.20
C THR A 10 -18.24 9.96 11.58
N LEU A 11 -18.19 9.27 12.72
CA LEU A 11 -17.01 8.54 13.18
C LEU A 11 -16.94 7.22 12.42
N THR A 12 -15.98 7.08 11.51
CA THR A 12 -15.71 5.80 10.84
C THR A 12 -14.54 5.11 11.54
N GLU A 13 -14.77 3.91 12.08
CA GLU A 13 -13.71 3.07 12.68
C GLU A 13 -12.86 2.48 11.55
N VAL A 14 -11.56 2.81 11.52
CA VAL A 14 -10.62 2.20 10.57
C VAL A 14 -9.96 1.01 11.25
N VAL A 15 -10.22 -0.16 10.69
CA VAL A 15 -9.60 -1.41 11.12
C VAL A 15 -8.66 -1.86 10.01
N MET A 16 -7.37 -1.99 10.32
CA MET A 16 -6.40 -2.60 9.42
C MET A 16 -6.15 -4.05 9.87
N MET A 17 -6.09 -4.96 8.90
CA MET A 17 -5.60 -6.31 9.13
C MET A 17 -4.07 -6.32 9.06
N THR A 18 -3.45 -6.82 10.12
CA THR A 18 -2.00 -7.05 10.15
C THR A 18 -1.65 -8.38 9.48
N GLN A 19 -0.36 -8.61 9.18
CA GLN A 19 0.12 -9.83 8.52
C GLN A 19 -0.14 -11.12 9.33
N ASP A 20 -0.45 -10.97 10.62
CA ASP A 20 -0.70 -12.07 11.56
C ASP A 20 -2.20 -12.33 11.81
N GLU A 21 -3.09 -11.79 10.96
CA GLU A 21 -4.55 -11.90 11.08
C GLU A 21 -5.15 -11.29 12.37
N GLU A 22 -4.37 -10.50 13.12
CA GLU A 22 -4.89 -9.72 14.24
C GLU A 22 -5.52 -8.41 13.78
N TRP A 23 -6.72 -8.14 14.30
CA TRP A 23 -7.46 -6.89 14.11
C TRP A 23 -6.93 -5.81 15.06
N VAL A 24 -6.11 -4.90 14.54
CA VAL A 24 -5.63 -3.75 15.32
C VAL A 24 -6.58 -2.56 15.09
N ARG A 25 -7.15 -2.03 16.17
CA ARG A 25 -7.97 -0.81 16.14
C ARG A 25 -7.07 0.42 16.08
N LEU A 26 -6.92 1.01 14.90
CA LEU A 26 -6.12 2.21 14.69
C LEU A 26 -6.99 3.47 14.85
N GLY A 27 -7.42 3.73 16.10
CA GLY A 27 -7.99 5.01 16.52
C GLY A 27 -9.28 5.46 15.82
N LYS A 28 -9.84 6.58 16.29
CA LYS A 28 -11.00 7.25 15.69
C LYS A 28 -10.50 8.32 14.74
N ILE A 29 -10.84 8.25 13.46
CA ILE A 29 -10.53 9.29 12.50
C ILE A 29 -11.79 10.14 12.31
N THR A 30 -11.69 11.44 12.52
CA THR A 30 -12.73 12.41 12.15
C THR A 30 -12.69 12.60 10.64
N THR A 31 -13.68 12.10 9.92
CA THR A 31 -13.84 12.36 8.48
C THR A 31 -14.24 13.82 8.27
N GLY A 32 -13.21 14.66 8.20
CA GLY A 32 -13.24 16.05 7.78
C GLY A 32 -11.83 16.37 7.35
N THR A 33 -11.55 16.20 6.06
CA THR A 33 -10.21 16.24 5.42
C THR A 33 -9.39 14.95 5.60
N ASN A 34 -9.26 14.19 4.51
CA ASN A 34 -8.21 13.19 4.40
C ASN A 34 -6.91 13.92 4.09
N ILE A 35 -5.97 13.79 5.01
CA ILE A 35 -4.58 14.16 4.86
C ILE A 35 -4.01 13.25 3.78
N VAL A 36 -3.82 13.80 2.57
CA VAL A 36 -2.75 13.35 1.67
C VAL A 36 -1.56 14.26 1.93
N ASP A 37 -0.40 13.64 1.99
CA ASP A 37 0.87 14.23 2.37
C ASP A 37 1.16 15.60 1.72
N GLN A 38 1.63 16.48 2.60
CA GLN A 38 2.46 17.67 2.40
C GLN A 38 2.61 18.25 0.98
N GLU A 39 2.02 19.43 0.81
CA GLU A 39 2.50 20.53 -0.04
C GLU A 39 2.49 20.29 -1.55
N LEU A 40 1.29 20.34 -2.16
CA LEU A 40 0.96 21.16 -3.34
C LEU A 40 -0.56 21.07 -3.59
N ALA A 41 -1.31 21.87 -2.83
CA ALA A 41 -2.74 22.07 -2.99
C ALA A 41 -3.04 22.91 -4.23
N THR A 42 -2.96 22.30 -5.41
CA THR A 42 -3.58 22.84 -6.63
C THR A 42 -4.59 21.83 -7.17
N CYS A 43 -5.78 21.90 -6.58
CA CYS A 43 -7.09 21.67 -7.19
C CYS A 43 -7.16 20.69 -8.38
N GLY A 44 -7.45 19.41 -8.11
CA GLY A 44 -8.27 18.55 -8.98
C GLY A 44 -7.83 18.36 -10.43
N VAL A 45 -6.58 18.67 -10.76
CA VAL A 45 -6.06 18.72 -12.12
C VAL A 45 -4.81 17.84 -12.18
N LEU A 46 -4.70 17.01 -13.22
CA LEU A 46 -3.50 16.20 -13.45
C LEU A 46 -2.32 17.14 -13.70
N TYR A 47 -1.29 17.07 -12.85
CA TYR A 47 -0.09 17.92 -12.91
C TYR A 47 0.64 17.89 -14.27
N VAL A 48 0.46 16.81 -15.04
CA VAL A 48 1.14 16.60 -16.32
C VAL A 48 0.36 17.15 -17.52
N THR A 49 -0.98 17.04 -17.53
CA THR A 49 -1.80 17.40 -18.72
C THR A 49 -2.79 18.53 -18.48
N GLY A 50 -3.02 18.96 -17.24
CA GLY A 50 -3.99 20.00 -16.95
C GLY A 50 -5.46 19.53 -16.99
N GLU A 51 -5.71 18.25 -17.20
CA GLU A 51 -7.06 17.69 -17.29
C GLU A 51 -7.69 17.46 -15.90
N PRO A 52 -9.02 17.60 -15.76
CA PRO A 52 -9.71 17.35 -14.50
C PRO A 52 -9.61 15.89 -14.08
N LEU A 53 -9.25 15.65 -12.82
CA LEU A 53 -9.21 14.31 -12.25
C LEU A 53 -10.61 13.81 -11.96
N ILE A 54 -10.96 12.66 -12.55
CA ILE A 54 -12.20 11.93 -12.24
C ILE A 54 -11.90 10.79 -11.25
N ARG A 55 -12.76 10.65 -10.23
CA ARG A 55 -12.72 9.49 -9.32
C ARG A 55 -13.37 8.30 -10.02
N ARG A 56 -12.75 7.11 -9.91
CA ARG A 56 -13.36 5.91 -10.49
C ARG A 56 -14.59 5.48 -9.68
N SER A 57 -15.57 4.89 -10.35
CA SER A 57 -16.83 4.44 -9.73
C SER A 57 -16.68 3.17 -8.88
N ASP A 58 -15.60 2.41 -9.07
CA ASP A 58 -15.30 1.16 -8.36
C ASP A 58 -14.48 1.37 -7.07
N ASP A 59 -14.09 2.60 -6.75
CA ASP A 59 -13.40 2.96 -5.50
C ASP A 59 -14.41 3.06 -4.35
N ASN A 60 -14.85 1.91 -3.84
CA ASN A 60 -15.72 1.79 -2.67
C ASN A 60 -15.17 0.76 -1.65
N VAL A 61 -15.58 0.91 -0.39
CA VAL A 61 -15.05 0.11 0.74
C VAL A 61 -15.38 -1.38 0.58
N ASP A 62 -16.59 -1.70 0.11
CA ASP A 62 -17.03 -3.10 -0.03
C ASP A 62 -16.27 -3.83 -1.15
N ALA A 63 -16.01 -3.15 -2.27
CA ALA A 63 -15.18 -3.65 -3.36
C ALA A 63 -13.73 -3.84 -2.90
N LEU A 64 -13.18 -2.92 -2.10
CA LEU A 64 -11.83 -3.04 -1.55
C LEU A 64 -11.70 -4.26 -0.64
N LYS A 65 -12.65 -4.47 0.28
CA LYS A 65 -12.67 -5.66 1.17
C LYS A 65 -12.69 -6.96 0.36
N LYS A 66 -13.60 -7.07 -0.61
CA LYS A 66 -13.71 -8.25 -1.47
C LYS A 66 -12.43 -8.51 -2.28
N ARG A 67 -11.78 -7.45 -2.79
CA ARG A 67 -10.51 -7.55 -3.52
C ARG A 67 -9.38 -8.01 -2.60
N LEU A 68 -9.31 -7.48 -1.39
CA LEU A 68 -8.26 -7.84 -0.42
C LEU A 68 -8.40 -9.30 0.04
N GLU A 69 -9.61 -9.74 0.37
CA GLU A 69 -9.87 -11.14 0.71
C GLU A 69 -9.48 -12.09 -0.43
N THR A 70 -9.83 -11.74 -1.67
CA THR A 70 -9.50 -12.53 -2.85
C THR A 70 -7.98 -12.58 -3.08
N TYR A 71 -7.30 -11.44 -2.91
CA TYR A 71 -5.84 -11.37 -2.99
C TYR A 71 -5.18 -12.31 -1.99
N HIS A 72 -5.56 -12.27 -0.71
CA HIS A 72 -4.98 -13.16 0.29
C HIS A 72 -5.25 -14.64 0.01
N LYS A 73 -6.46 -14.99 -0.43
CA LYS A 73 -6.81 -16.38 -0.78
C LYS A 73 -5.94 -16.95 -1.90
N ILE A 74 -5.59 -16.14 -2.90
CA ILE A 74 -4.84 -16.58 -4.08
C ILE A 74 -3.33 -16.43 -3.88
N THR A 75 -2.89 -15.35 -3.26
CA THR A 75 -1.47 -14.99 -3.17
C THR A 75 -0.75 -15.67 -2.00
N LYS A 76 -1.43 -15.97 -0.88
CA LYS A 76 -0.82 -16.68 0.27
C LYS A 76 -0.17 -18.03 -0.13
N PRO A 77 -0.85 -18.96 -0.84
CA PRO A 77 -0.21 -20.23 -1.23
C PRO A 77 0.96 -20.05 -2.20
N LEU A 78 0.93 -19.02 -3.05
CA LEU A 78 2.05 -18.69 -3.94
C LEU A 78 3.26 -18.16 -3.17
N SER A 79 3.02 -17.29 -2.18
CA SER A 79 4.07 -16.81 -1.28
C SER A 79 4.71 -17.97 -0.53
N ASP A 80 3.91 -18.89 0.00
CA ASP A 80 4.43 -20.04 0.76
C ASP A 80 5.31 -20.94 -0.12
N TYR A 81 4.90 -21.18 -1.37
CA TYR A 81 5.70 -21.94 -2.34
C TYR A 81 7.09 -21.33 -2.60
N TYR A 82 7.16 -20.01 -2.80
CA TYR A 82 8.44 -19.32 -3.02
C TYR A 82 9.27 -19.18 -1.75
N SER A 83 8.61 -19.12 -0.59
CA SER A 83 9.27 -19.14 0.72
C SER A 83 9.98 -20.47 0.96
N LEU A 84 9.33 -21.60 0.64
CA LEU A 84 9.92 -22.93 0.76
C LEU A 84 11.13 -23.14 -0.15
N LYS A 85 11.16 -22.47 -1.31
CA LYS A 85 12.33 -22.48 -2.22
C LYS A 85 13.49 -21.61 -1.74
N GLY A 86 13.31 -20.80 -0.70
CA GLY A 86 14.36 -19.91 -0.18
C GLY A 86 14.71 -18.74 -1.10
N ILE A 87 13.87 -18.43 -2.10
CA ILE A 87 14.11 -17.32 -3.05
C ILE A 87 13.23 -16.09 -2.80
N LEU A 88 12.29 -16.18 -1.85
CA LEU A 88 11.39 -15.09 -1.52
C LEU A 88 12.06 -14.08 -0.59
N TYR A 89 12.09 -12.82 -1.01
CA TYR A 89 12.48 -11.69 -0.16
C TYR A 89 11.22 -10.88 0.22
N ARG A 90 11.08 -10.56 1.51
CA ARG A 90 9.97 -9.75 2.03
C ARG A 90 10.43 -8.31 2.24
N ILE A 91 9.62 -7.36 1.80
CA ILE A 91 9.89 -5.93 1.92
C ILE A 91 8.66 -5.27 2.54
N ASP A 92 8.88 -4.40 3.50
CA ASP A 92 7.81 -3.61 4.12
C ASP A 92 7.40 -2.46 3.20
N ALA A 93 6.18 -2.54 2.69
CA ALA A 93 5.61 -1.56 1.76
C ALA A 93 4.95 -0.36 2.47
N ALA A 94 4.89 -0.33 3.81
CA ALA A 94 4.36 0.81 4.56
C ALA A 94 5.34 1.98 4.69
N LYS A 95 6.59 1.81 4.24
CA LYS A 95 7.65 2.83 4.27
C LYS A 95 7.56 3.80 3.08
N SER A 96 8.39 4.85 3.11
CA SER A 96 8.49 5.80 2.01
C SER A 96 8.87 5.10 0.69
N ALA A 97 8.39 5.62 -0.45
CA ALA A 97 8.68 5.06 -1.76
C ALA A 97 10.20 4.96 -2.02
N SER A 98 10.97 5.96 -1.59
CA SER A 98 12.43 5.96 -1.69
C SER A 98 13.08 4.83 -0.89
N ASP A 99 12.61 4.57 0.33
CA ASP A 99 13.14 3.49 1.17
C ASP A 99 12.81 2.11 0.60
N VAL A 100 11.57 1.92 0.13
CA VAL A 100 11.14 0.68 -0.51
C VAL A 100 11.99 0.40 -1.75
N PHE A 101 12.19 1.42 -2.60
CA PHE A 101 13.02 1.32 -3.79
C PHE A 101 14.46 0.93 -3.47
N ASN A 102 15.09 1.61 -2.50
CA ASN A 102 16.45 1.32 -2.08
C ASN A 102 16.61 -0.10 -1.52
N ASN A 103 15.59 -0.63 -0.83
CA ASN A 103 15.61 -2.02 -0.35
C ASN A 103 15.53 -3.02 -1.50
N ILE A 104 14.70 -2.75 -2.51
CA ILE A 104 14.61 -3.57 -3.72
C ILE A 104 15.94 -3.59 -4.46
N ASP A 105 16.57 -2.43 -4.65
CA ASP A 105 17.85 -2.31 -5.37
C ASP A 105 18.97 -3.11 -4.69
N LYS A 106 19.08 -3.02 -3.36
CA LYS A 106 20.04 -3.82 -2.58
C LYS A 106 19.88 -5.32 -2.78
N ILE A 107 18.64 -5.82 -2.85
CA ILE A 107 18.36 -7.25 -3.08
C ILE A 107 18.82 -7.65 -4.48
N PHE A 108 18.55 -6.84 -5.51
CA PHE A 108 19.00 -7.11 -6.86
C PHE A 108 20.52 -7.05 -7.00
N CYS A 109 21.18 -6.06 -6.40
CA CYS A 109 22.64 -5.99 -6.37
C CYS A 109 23.25 -7.26 -5.74
N ALA A 110 22.76 -7.68 -4.57
CA ALA A 110 23.23 -8.89 -3.91
C ALA A 110 23.00 -10.16 -4.74
N ALA A 111 21.82 -10.30 -5.34
CA ALA A 111 21.48 -11.44 -6.20
C ALA A 111 22.38 -11.51 -7.45
N SER A 112 22.68 -10.37 -8.07
CA SER A 112 23.56 -10.29 -9.25
C SER A 112 25.00 -10.66 -8.93
N ALA A 113 25.50 -10.26 -7.75
CA ALA A 113 26.83 -10.60 -7.27
C ALA A 113 26.96 -12.12 -7.01
N HIS A 114 25.97 -12.73 -6.36
CA HIS A 114 25.98 -14.17 -6.09
C HIS A 114 25.99 -15.01 -7.38
N LYS A 115 25.25 -14.58 -8.42
CA LYS A 115 25.27 -15.25 -9.73
C LYS A 115 26.66 -15.23 -10.36
N SER A 116 27.35 -14.08 -10.33
CA SER A 116 28.70 -13.94 -10.89
C SER A 116 29.76 -14.80 -10.18
N TYR A 117 29.55 -15.12 -8.90
CA TYR A 117 30.43 -16.00 -8.13
C TYR A 117 30.20 -17.48 -8.47
N GLN A 118 28.93 -17.91 -8.56
CA GLN A 118 28.57 -19.29 -8.89
C GLN A 118 29.02 -19.69 -10.32
N ASP A 119 29.01 -18.76 -11.26
CA ASP A 119 29.49 -19.01 -12.64
C ASP A 119 31.02 -19.17 -12.71
N LYS A 120 31.78 -18.58 -11.78
CA LYS A 120 33.26 -18.68 -11.73
C LYS A 120 33.77 -19.96 -11.09
N MET A 121 32.98 -20.63 -10.25
CA MET A 121 33.37 -21.86 -9.53
C MET A 121 33.00 -23.16 -10.25
N LYS A 122 32.30 -23.11 -11.40
CA LYS A 122 31.97 -24.29 -12.22
C LYS A 122 33.10 -24.68 -13.20
N ILE A 123 34.35 -24.70 -12.74
CA ILE A 123 35.49 -25.26 -13.50
C ILE A 123 35.49 -26.78 -13.31
#